data_AF-A0A7C5PBD7-F1
#
_entry.id   AF-A0A7C5PBD7-F1
#
_cell.length_a   1.000
_cell.length_b   1.000
_cell.length_c   1.000
_cell.angle_alpha   90.00
_cell.angle_beta   90.00
_cell.angle_gamma   90.00
#
_symmetry.space_group_name_H-M   'P 1'
#
loop_
_entity.id
_entity.type
_entity.pdbx_description
1 polymer ?
#
loop_
_entity_poly.entity_id
_entity_poly.type
_entity_poly.pdbx_seq_one_letter_code
_entity_poly.pdbx_strand_id
1 'polypeptide(L)'
;MEIKFSTLWKSGVYKFQQLRDQNYEYAICLGLCPFDAHCWVISKSTLRQHVIGHTPQHTGQGGTDTFWLSFPVDQPPPWLEPCGGRLSKAFEVLKSIARTPLQRTH
;
A
#
# COMPACT_ATOMS: atom_id res chain seq x y z
N MET A 1 -10.01 6.94 -0.22
CA MET A 1 -8.89 6.15 0.34
C MET A 1 -9.28 4.68 0.29
N GLU A 2 -8.32 3.79 0.14
CA GLU A 2 -8.49 2.35 0.30
C GLU A 2 -7.61 1.85 1.45
N ILE A 3 -8.07 0.88 2.23
CA ILE A 3 -7.29 0.33 3.36
C ILE A 3 -7.08 -1.16 3.11
N LYS A 4 -5.83 -1.60 3.21
CA LYS A 4 -5.40 -2.99 3.13
C LYS A 4 -4.68 -3.37 4.39
N PHE A 5 -4.81 -4.64 4.74
CA PHE A 5 -4.31 -5.18 5.99
C PHE A 5 -3.58 -6.49 5.73
N SER A 6 -2.49 -6.71 6.46
CA SER A 6 -1.76 -7.97 6.45
C SER A 6 -1.25 -8.28 7.85
N THR A 7 -1.50 -9.49 8.36
CA THR A 7 -0.70 -10.03 9.46
C THR A 7 0.64 -10.51 8.93
N LEU A 8 1.66 -10.60 9.78
CA LEU A 8 2.93 -11.19 9.43
C LEU A 8 2.72 -12.69 9.15
N TRP A 9 2.98 -13.11 7.92
CA TRP A 9 2.90 -14.53 7.57
C TRP A 9 4.10 -15.28 8.15
N LYS A 10 3.97 -16.61 8.35
CA LYS A 10 5.06 -17.47 8.82
C LYS A 10 6.35 -17.34 7.99
N SER A 11 6.22 -17.00 6.71
CA SER A 11 7.35 -16.75 5.80
C SER A 11 8.07 -15.41 6.03
N GLY A 12 7.70 -14.61 7.04
CA GLY A 12 8.30 -13.30 7.29
C GLY A 12 7.82 -12.20 6.35
N VAL A 13 6.70 -12.42 5.64
CA VAL A 13 6.23 -11.54 4.56
C VAL A 13 4.92 -10.86 4.95
N TYR A 14 4.77 -9.60 4.54
CA TYR A 14 3.46 -8.98 4.39
C TYR A 14 2.94 -9.18 2.99
N LYS A 15 1.65 -9.49 2.89
CA LYS A 15 0.93 -9.59 1.62
C LYS A 15 -0.35 -8.75 1.70
N PHE A 16 -0.34 -7.62 1.00
CA PHE A 16 -1.49 -6.73 0.81
C PHE A 16 -2.16 -7.09 -0.51
N GLN A 17 -3.37 -7.61 -0.42
CA GLN A 17 -4.08 -8.20 -1.55
C GLN A 17 -5.14 -7.25 -2.11
N GLN A 18 -5.58 -7.56 -3.33
CA GLN A 18 -6.71 -6.88 -3.98
C GLN A 18 -6.55 -5.36 -4.06
N LEU A 19 -5.33 -4.87 -4.32
CA LEU A 19 -5.12 -3.49 -4.74
C LEU A 19 -5.66 -3.34 -6.16
N ARG A 20 -6.66 -2.48 -6.35
CA ARG A 20 -7.37 -2.33 -7.63
C ARG A 20 -7.16 -0.94 -8.20
N ASP A 21 -7.31 -0.78 -9.52
CA ASP A 21 -7.39 0.55 -10.11
C ASP A 21 -8.83 1.11 -10.08
N GLN A 22 -9.27 1.50 -8.88
CA GLN A 22 -10.61 2.07 -8.64
C GLN A 22 -10.51 3.48 -8.03
N ASN A 23 -11.65 4.11 -7.73
CA ASN A 23 -11.73 5.50 -7.28
C ASN A 23 -11.18 5.74 -5.86
N TYR A 24 -9.86 5.88 -5.73
CA TYR A 24 -9.18 6.36 -4.54
C TYR A 24 -7.84 7.04 -4.90
N GLU A 25 -7.46 8.05 -4.11
CA GLU A 25 -6.18 8.75 -4.27
C GLU A 25 -5.02 8.08 -3.52
N TYR A 26 -5.32 7.43 -2.39
CA TYR A 26 -4.32 6.79 -1.53
C TYR A 26 -4.80 5.42 -1.04
N ALA A 27 -3.87 4.46 -0.96
CA ALA A 27 -4.02 3.23 -0.21
C ALA A 27 -3.24 3.31 1.11
N ILE A 28 -3.84 2.81 2.19
CA ILE A 28 -3.18 2.60 3.46
C ILE A 28 -2.93 1.11 3.63
N CYS A 29 -1.68 0.69 3.74
CA CYS A 29 -1.30 -0.69 3.98
C CYS A 29 -0.87 -0.84 5.45
N LEU A 30 -1.67 -1.53 6.26
CA LEU A 30 -1.40 -1.79 7.67
C LEU A 30 -0.88 -3.22 7.87
N GLY A 31 0.41 -3.34 8.18
CA GLY A 31 1.06 -4.60 8.52
C GLY A 31 1.12 -4.79 10.03
N LEU A 32 0.66 -5.92 10.56
CA LEU A 32 0.79 -6.26 11.99
C LEU A 32 1.76 -7.42 12.19
N CYS A 33 2.68 -7.27 13.14
CA CYS A 33 3.44 -8.38 13.71
C CYS A 33 3.08 -8.51 15.21
N PRO A 34 3.49 -9.60 15.90
CA PRO A 34 3.02 -9.89 17.26
C PRO A 34 3.22 -8.75 18.28
N PHE A 35 4.24 -7.91 18.10
CA PHE A 35 4.63 -6.87 19.06
C PHE A 35 4.82 -5.48 18.43
N ASP A 36 4.50 -5.31 17.15
CA ASP A 36 4.66 -4.04 16.44
C ASP A 36 3.68 -3.92 15.27
N ALA A 37 3.58 -2.72 14.71
CA ALA A 37 2.78 -2.43 13.53
C ALA A 37 3.54 -1.52 12.57
N HIS A 38 3.42 -1.85 11.29
CA HIS A 38 3.95 -1.08 10.19
C HIS A 38 2.80 -0.48 9.37
N CYS A 39 2.99 0.73 8.87
CA CYS A 39 1.98 1.39 8.06
C CYS A 39 2.63 2.15 6.91
N TRP A 40 2.01 2.06 5.75
CA TRP A 40 2.40 2.81 4.55
C TRP A 40 1.18 3.52 3.97
N VAL A 41 1.36 4.78 3.60
CA VAL A 41 0.37 5.61 2.93
C VAL A 41 0.89 5.85 1.52
N ILE A 42 0.31 5.13 0.57
CA ILE A 42 0.84 5.00 -0.79
C ILE A 42 -0.12 5.70 -1.74
N SER A 43 0.39 6.63 -2.55
CA SER A 43 -0.43 7.31 -3.56
C SER A 43 -0.83 6.36 -4.69
N LYS A 44 -1.95 6.68 -5.36
CA LYS A 44 -2.40 5.94 -6.55
C LYS A 44 -1.34 5.93 -7.65
N SER A 45 -0.63 7.04 -7.87
CA SER A 45 0.43 7.13 -8.88
C SER A 45 1.60 6.21 -8.55
N THR A 46 2.05 6.18 -7.29
CA THR A 46 3.09 5.24 -6.82
C THR A 46 2.64 3.79 -6.97
N LEU A 47 1.37 3.48 -6.67
CA LEU A 47 0.82 2.13 -6.90
C LEU A 47 0.80 1.75 -8.38
N ARG A 48 0.44 2.66 -9.28
CA ARG A 48 0.51 2.43 -10.73
C ARG A 48 1.93 2.23 -11.26
N GLN A 49 2.93 2.84 -10.62
CA GLN A 49 4.33 2.70 -11.02
C GLN A 49 4.94 1.35 -10.60
N HIS A 50 4.45 0.73 -9.52
CA HIS A 50 5.13 -0.41 -8.90
C HIS A 50 4.26 -1.66 -8.69
N VAL A 51 2.94 -1.55 -8.71
CA VAL A 51 2.03 -2.61 -8.26
C VAL A 51 0.89 -2.84 -9.24
N ILE A 52 0.04 -1.83 -9.45
CA ILE A 52 -1.08 -1.88 -10.38
C ILE A 52 -0.52 -1.98 -11.81
N GLY A 53 -0.90 -3.04 -12.52
CA GLY A 53 -0.37 -3.37 -13.85
C GLY A 53 0.90 -4.25 -13.83
N HIS A 54 1.49 -4.50 -12.65
CA HIS A 54 2.78 -5.16 -12.53
C HIS A 54 2.75 -6.47 -11.71
N THR A 55 1.86 -6.58 -10.71
CA THR A 55 1.86 -7.71 -9.76
C THR A 55 0.48 -8.40 -9.65
N PRO A 56 -0.01 -9.05 -10.72
CA PRO A 56 -1.35 -9.63 -10.75
C PRO A 56 -1.52 -10.80 -9.75
N GLN A 57 -2.72 -10.91 -9.16
CA GLN A 57 -3.12 -11.98 -8.24
C GLN A 57 -3.26 -13.34 -8.95
N HIS A 58 -3.84 -13.37 -10.16
CA HIS A 58 -4.01 -14.55 -11.03
C HIS A 58 -4.18 -14.10 -12.50
N THR A 59 -3.53 -14.79 -13.45
CA THR A 59 -3.59 -14.55 -14.91
C THR A 59 -4.78 -15.27 -15.58
N GLY A 60 -5.97 -15.20 -15.00
CA GLY A 60 -7.18 -15.88 -15.49
C GLY A 60 -8.21 -14.92 -16.10
N GLN A 61 -8.87 -15.34 -17.20
CA GLN A 61 -9.84 -14.56 -17.97
C GLN A 61 -11.04 -14.10 -17.12
N GLY A 62 -11.15 -12.79 -16.85
CA GLY A 62 -12.43 -12.15 -16.46
C GLY A 62 -12.49 -11.49 -15.08
N GLY A 63 -11.43 -11.56 -14.28
CA GLY A 63 -11.37 -10.78 -13.03
C GLY A 63 -11.06 -9.31 -13.31
N THR A 64 -11.72 -8.38 -12.61
CA THR A 64 -11.21 -7.01 -12.48
C THR A 64 -9.82 -7.11 -11.87
N ASP A 65 -8.78 -6.68 -12.59
CA ASP A 65 -7.39 -6.96 -12.23
C ASP A 65 -7.11 -6.56 -10.77
N THR A 66 -6.75 -7.56 -9.98
CA THR A 66 -6.39 -7.41 -8.58
C THR A 66 -4.89 -7.60 -8.47
N PHE A 67 -4.24 -6.62 -7.85
CA PHE A 67 -2.79 -6.60 -7.71
C PHE A 67 -2.40 -6.81 -6.26
N TRP A 68 -1.25 -7.45 -6.06
CA TRP A 68 -0.71 -7.77 -4.74
C TRP A 68 0.57 -6.99 -4.50
N LEU A 69 0.70 -6.42 -3.31
CA LEU A 69 1.97 -5.91 -2.81
C LEU A 69 2.48 -6.88 -1.76
N SER A 70 3.61 -7.52 -2.03
CA SER A 70 4.19 -8.56 -1.18
C SER A 70 5.69 -8.31 -0.98
N PHE A 71 6.15 -8.29 0.27
CA PHE A 71 7.57 -8.09 0.58
C PHE A 71 7.94 -8.64 1.98
N PRO A 72 9.22 -9.03 2.20
CA PRO A 72 9.72 -9.36 3.53
C PRO A 72 9.62 -8.16 4.48
N VAL A 73 9.19 -8.38 5.73
CA VAL A 73 8.95 -7.30 6.70
C VAL A 73 10.21 -6.49 7.02
N ASP A 74 11.37 -7.13 7.00
CA ASP A 74 12.69 -6.57 7.27
C ASP A 74 13.35 -5.93 6.04
N GLN A 75 12.78 -6.15 4.85
CA GLN A 75 13.30 -5.66 3.58
C GLN A 75 12.18 -5.08 2.70
N PRO A 76 11.49 -4.02 3.16
CA PRO A 76 10.54 -3.33 2.31
C PRO A 76 11.27 -2.73 1.08
N PRO A 77 10.65 -2.77 -0.11
CA PRO A 77 11.20 -2.12 -1.30
C PRO A 77 11.56 -0.64 -1.05
N PRO A 78 12.68 -0.13 -1.61
CA PRO A 78 13.14 1.23 -1.34
C PRO A 78 12.09 2.32 -1.63
N TRP A 79 11.23 2.12 -2.63
CA TRP A 79 10.18 3.07 -3.00
C TRP A 79 9.07 3.21 -1.94
N LEU A 80 8.98 2.28 -0.96
CA LEU A 80 8.06 2.39 0.18
C LEU A 80 8.59 3.22 1.34
N GLU A 81 9.90 3.47 1.41
CA GLU A 81 10.51 4.28 2.48
C GLU A 81 9.82 5.65 2.64
N PRO A 82 9.60 6.44 1.58
CA PRO A 82 8.95 7.74 1.72
C PRO A 82 7.47 7.63 2.11
N CYS A 83 6.85 6.45 1.92
CA CYS A 83 5.43 6.21 2.19
C CYS A 83 5.15 5.82 3.66
N GLY A 84 6.16 5.47 4.46
CA GLY A 84 5.93 5.07 5.85
C GLY A 84 6.95 4.06 6.38
N GLY A 85 6.47 2.87 6.75
CA GLY A 85 7.23 1.87 7.49
C GLY A 85 6.80 1.88 8.94
N ARG A 86 7.16 2.92 9.70
CA ARG A 86 6.69 3.08 11.10
C ARG A 86 5.37 3.83 11.18
N LEU A 87 4.53 3.52 12.17
CA LEU A 87 3.27 4.24 12.42
C LEU A 87 3.46 5.77 12.52
N SER A 88 4.51 6.22 13.22
CA SER A 88 4.80 7.66 13.36
C SER A 88 5.09 8.33 12.02
N LYS A 89 5.88 7.69 11.15
CA LYS A 89 6.18 8.18 9.81
C LYS A 89 4.92 8.22 8.94
N ALA A 90 4.12 7.16 8.96
CA ALA A 90 2.85 7.11 8.24
C ALA A 90 1.88 8.21 8.69
N PHE A 91 1.85 8.50 9.99
CA PHE A 91 1.07 9.59 10.55
C PHE A 91 1.56 10.97 10.06
N GLU A 92 2.87 11.20 9.94
CA GLU A 92 3.40 12.43 9.32
C GLU A 92 2.98 12.55 7.84
N VAL A 93 3.01 11.45 7.09
CA VAL A 93 2.55 11.43 5.68
C VAL A 93 1.05 11.77 5.60
N LEU A 94 0.20 11.19 6.46
CA LEU A 94 -1.22 11.55 6.49
C LEU A 94 -1.44 13.03 6.83
N LYS A 95 -0.67 13.58 7.79
CA LYS A 95 -0.74 15.00 8.13
C LYS A 95 -0.31 15.90 6.99
N SER A 96 0.72 15.55 6.22
CA SER A 96 1.15 16.36 5.07
C SER A 96 0.09 16.38 3.96
N ILE A 97 -0.55 15.23 3.71
CA ILE A 97 -1.66 15.12 2.77
C ILE A 97 -2.85 15.97 3.23
N ALA A 98 -3.24 15.89 4.51
CA ALA A 98 -4.36 16.65 5.05
C ALA A 98 -4.15 18.18 5.01
N ARG A 99 -2.90 18.64 5.03
CA ARG A 99 -2.53 20.06 4.94
C ARG A 99 -2.46 20.58 3.50
N THR A 100 -2.39 19.68 2.53
CA THR A 100 -2.33 20.04 1.11
C THR A 100 -3.77 20.16 0.60
N PRO A 101 -4.22 21.35 0.13
CA PRO A 101 -5.54 21.48 -0.46
C PRO A 101 -5.65 20.52 -1.65
N LEU A 102 -6.71 19.71 -1.68
CA LEU A 102 -7.05 18.91 -2.85
C LEU A 102 -7.29 19.86 -4.03
N GLN A 103 -6.31 20.00 -4.92
CA GLN A 103 -6.57 20.55 -6.24
C GLN A 103 -7.45 19.54 -6.98
N ARG A 104 -8.77 19.77 -6.92
CA ARG A 104 -9.74 19.08 -7.76
C ARG A 104 -9.58 19.63 -9.18
N THR A 105 -8.82 18.94 -10.02
CA THR A 105 -8.91 19.14 -11.47
C THR A 105 -10.25 18.55 -11.95
N HIS A 106 -11.06 19.42 -12.54
CA HIS A 106 -12.34 19.11 -13.20
C HIS A 106 -12.12 18.36 -14.51
#